data_AF-A0AA38ZHD3-F1
#
_entry.id   AF-A0AA38ZHD3-F1
#
_cell.length_a   1.000
_cell.length_b   1.000
_cell.length_c   1.000
_cell.angle_alpha   90.00
_cell.angle_beta   90.00
_cell.angle_gamma   90.00
#
_symmetry.space_group_name_H-M   'P 1'
#
loop_
_entity.id
_entity.type
_entity.pdbx_description
1 polymer ?
#
loop_
_entity_poly.entity_id
_entity_poly.type
_entity_poly.pdbx_seq_one_letter_code
_entity_poly.pdbx_strand_id
1 'polypeptide(L)'
;MYAAYAAILISVYHRSNYLERSISNEGDYERHAFMERLTLMDNEDCYNQLRMGNDAFARLINILRGTGRLRNNAHSNVEEQVAKFLHIVGHNLKNRTMKFYFKRSSETISRHFHQVLRAIISLDDDCIGAIDGSHFRVKVSNDVVQRYQGRKYYPTQNVLATCSFDLKFTYVLPGWEGSASDSRILDNALVRDFDKLIVPQGNYW
;
A
#
# COMPACT_ATOMS: atom_id res chain seq x y z
N MET A 1 7.69 60.62 -15.01
CA MET A 1 7.26 60.00 -13.74
C MET A 1 6.61 58.62 -13.94
N TYR A 2 5.69 58.47 -14.90
CA TYR A 2 4.99 57.19 -15.17
C TYR A 2 5.88 56.03 -15.68
N ALA A 3 6.87 56.31 -16.54
CA ALA A 3 7.73 55.26 -17.10
C ALA A 3 8.58 54.54 -16.03
N ALA A 4 9.08 55.26 -15.03
CA ALA A 4 9.85 54.69 -13.93
C ALA A 4 8.97 53.79 -13.03
N TYR A 5 7.72 54.18 -12.79
CA TYR A 5 6.77 53.39 -12.02
C TYR A 5 6.38 52.09 -12.73
N ALA A 6 6.16 52.14 -14.05
CA ALA A 6 5.88 50.95 -14.86
C ALA A 6 7.06 49.96 -14.87
N ALA A 7 8.30 50.45 -14.98
CA ALA A 7 9.49 49.60 -14.93
C ALA A 7 9.69 48.92 -13.56
N ILE A 8 9.37 49.60 -12.46
CA ILE A 8 9.39 49.03 -11.11
C ILE A 8 8.31 47.95 -10.96
N LEU A 9 7.08 48.19 -11.43
CA LEU A 9 6.01 47.20 -11.35
C LEU A 9 6.31 45.95 -12.20
N ILE A 10 6.85 46.13 -13.42
CA ILE A 10 7.24 45.02 -14.28
C ILE A 10 8.37 44.22 -13.64
N SER A 11 9.41 44.88 -13.09
CA SER A 11 10.52 44.16 -12.45
C SER A 11 10.10 43.46 -11.15
N VAL A 12 9.20 44.04 -10.36
CA VAL A 12 8.59 43.38 -9.18
C VAL A 12 7.76 42.17 -9.61
N TYR A 13 6.90 42.31 -10.63
CA TYR A 13 6.11 41.20 -11.16
C TYR A 13 6.98 40.08 -11.74
N HIS A 14 8.03 40.43 -12.50
CA HIS A 14 8.97 39.45 -13.04
C HIS A 14 9.77 38.74 -11.94
N ARG A 15 10.20 39.47 -10.91
CA ARG A 15 10.91 38.92 -9.75
C ARG A 15 10.01 38.00 -8.93
N SER A 16 8.75 38.37 -8.70
CA SER A 16 7.76 37.51 -8.04
C SER A 16 7.49 36.24 -8.83
N ASN A 17 7.29 36.33 -10.15
CA ASN A 17 7.12 35.15 -11.00
C ASN A 17 8.38 34.28 -11.08
N TYR A 18 9.58 34.88 -11.06
CA TYR A 18 10.84 34.15 -11.04
C TYR A 18 11.03 33.40 -9.72
N LEU A 19 10.71 34.04 -8.59
CA LEU A 19 10.75 33.44 -7.27
C LEU A 19 9.67 32.34 -7.12
N GLU A 20 8.46 32.56 -7.60
CA GLU A 20 7.41 31.52 -7.61
C GLU A 20 7.79 30.34 -8.50
N ARG A 21 8.40 30.58 -9.68
CA ARG A 21 8.94 29.51 -10.53
C ARG A 21 10.11 28.78 -9.88
N SER A 22 11.03 29.48 -9.21
CA SER A 22 12.14 28.84 -8.50
C SER A 22 11.66 28.01 -7.32
N ILE A 23 10.66 28.50 -6.56
CA ILE A 23 10.02 27.78 -5.46
C ILE A 23 9.22 26.57 -5.98
N SER A 24 8.53 26.71 -7.12
CA SER A 24 7.85 25.60 -7.79
C SER A 24 8.85 24.52 -8.24
N ASN A 25 10.00 24.93 -8.78
CA ASN A 25 11.06 24.01 -9.20
C ASN A 25 11.76 23.34 -8.01
N GLU A 26 11.94 24.05 -6.90
CA GLU A 26 12.49 23.52 -5.65
C GLU A 26 11.54 22.50 -5.01
N GLY A 27 10.24 22.80 -4.97
CA GLY A 27 9.23 21.85 -4.51
C GLY A 27 9.15 20.59 -5.39
N ASP A 28 9.30 20.73 -6.71
CA ASP A 28 9.38 19.58 -7.61
C ASP A 28 10.69 18.80 -7.46
N TYR A 29 11.82 19.47 -7.17
CA TYR A 29 13.10 18.82 -6.84
C TYR A 29 13.02 18.06 -5.52
N GLU A 30 12.50 18.66 -4.45
CA GLU A 30 12.31 18.00 -3.15
C GLU A 30 11.37 16.79 -3.28
N ARG A 31 10.29 16.93 -4.05
CA ARG A 31 9.37 15.84 -4.36
C ARG A 31 10.06 14.74 -5.16
N HIS A 32 10.87 15.08 -6.16
CA HIS A 32 11.61 14.11 -6.93
C HIS A 32 12.67 13.41 -6.06
N ALA A 33 13.38 14.13 -5.19
CA ALA A 33 14.33 13.59 -4.24
C ALA A 33 13.66 12.75 -3.14
N PHE A 34 12.41 13.06 -2.78
CA PHE A 34 11.61 12.24 -1.86
C PHE A 34 11.11 10.96 -2.55
N MET A 35 10.68 11.06 -3.80
CA MET A 35 10.34 9.90 -4.62
C MET A 35 11.54 9.01 -4.89
N GLU A 36 12.67 9.60 -5.26
CA GLU A 36 13.94 8.93 -5.46
C GLU A 36 14.40 8.25 -4.18
N ARG A 37 14.29 8.94 -3.03
CA ARG A 37 14.47 8.31 -1.73
C ARG A 37 13.54 7.12 -1.59
N LEU A 38 12.23 7.26 -1.75
CA LEU A 38 11.23 6.18 -1.59
C LEU A 38 11.37 5.00 -2.58
N THR A 39 11.84 5.22 -3.81
CA THR A 39 11.91 4.19 -4.87
C THR A 39 13.30 3.59 -5.09
N LEU A 40 14.35 4.26 -4.59
CA LEU A 40 15.72 3.74 -4.55
C LEU A 40 16.17 3.38 -3.12
N MET A 41 15.22 3.21 -2.19
CA MET A 41 15.51 2.82 -0.80
C MET A 41 16.24 1.48 -0.75
N ASP A 42 17.00 1.26 0.31
CA ASP A 42 17.26 -0.11 0.74
C ASP A 42 15.94 -0.82 1.09
N ASN A 43 15.96 -2.14 1.18
CA ASN A 43 14.74 -2.93 1.35
C ASN A 43 14.04 -2.68 2.69
N GLU A 44 14.78 -2.29 3.74
CA GLU A 44 14.25 -2.03 5.08
C GLU A 44 13.48 -0.71 5.11
N ASP A 45 14.06 0.32 4.50
CA ASP A 45 13.47 1.62 4.37
C ASP A 45 12.18 1.59 3.53
N CYS A 46 12.19 0.86 2.41
CA CYS A 46 10.98 0.65 1.59
C CYS A 46 9.88 -0.04 2.41
N TYR A 47 10.23 -1.10 3.17
CA TYR A 47 9.30 -1.79 4.04
C TYR A 47 8.74 -0.87 5.13
N ASN A 48 9.60 -0.04 5.74
CA ASN A 48 9.21 0.88 6.78
C ASN A 48 8.25 1.97 6.28
N GLN A 49 8.42 2.46 5.06
CA GLN A 49 7.61 3.56 4.49
C GLN A 49 6.37 3.09 3.69
N LEU A 50 6.47 1.95 3.01
CA LEU A 50 5.44 1.46 2.06
C LEU A 50 4.80 0.13 2.52
N ARG A 51 5.28 -0.46 3.61
CA ARG A 51 4.83 -1.76 4.16
C ARG A 51 5.07 -2.95 3.23
N MET A 52 5.96 -2.80 2.25
CA MET A 52 6.40 -3.87 1.36
C MET A 52 7.84 -3.61 0.91
N GLY A 53 8.57 -4.68 0.59
CA GLY A 53 9.92 -4.57 0.05
C GLY A 53 9.95 -4.11 -1.41
N ASN A 54 11.13 -3.76 -1.90
CA ASN A 54 11.34 -3.19 -3.24
C ASN A 54 10.79 -4.10 -4.36
N ASP A 55 11.08 -5.41 -4.29
CA ASP A 55 10.64 -6.35 -5.32
C ASP A 55 9.12 -6.49 -5.36
N ALA A 56 8.47 -6.50 -4.19
CA ALA A 56 7.02 -6.56 -4.09
C ALA A 56 6.38 -5.28 -4.63
N PHE A 57 6.96 -4.12 -4.32
CA PHE A 57 6.52 -2.83 -4.85
C PHE A 57 6.63 -2.77 -6.38
N ALA A 58 7.76 -3.22 -6.94
CA ALA A 58 7.95 -3.28 -8.39
C ALA A 58 6.94 -4.22 -9.07
N ARG A 59 6.68 -5.40 -8.48
CA ARG A 59 5.63 -6.32 -8.95
C ARG A 59 4.26 -5.66 -8.92
N LEU A 60 3.90 -5.00 -7.82
CA LEU A 60 2.62 -4.29 -7.69
C LEU A 60 2.45 -3.21 -8.77
N ILE A 61 3.48 -2.41 -9.04
CA ILE A 61 3.44 -1.40 -10.11
C ILE A 61 3.17 -2.05 -11.46
N ASN A 62 3.83 -3.17 -11.78
CA ASN A 62 3.64 -3.87 -13.05
C ASN A 62 2.21 -4.41 -13.19
N ILE A 63 1.65 -4.99 -12.12
CA ILE A 63 0.25 -5.43 -12.06
C ILE A 63 -0.69 -4.26 -12.34
N LEU A 64 -0.52 -3.16 -11.59
CA LEU A 64 -1.40 -2.01 -11.69
C LEU A 64 -1.30 -1.29 -13.05
N ARG A 65 -0.11 -1.27 -13.66
CA ARG A 65 0.08 -0.80 -15.05
C ARG A 65 -0.68 -1.69 -16.04
N GLY A 66 -0.65 -3.01 -15.84
CA GLY A 66 -1.38 -3.99 -16.66
C GLY A 66 -2.89 -3.78 -16.69
N THR A 67 -3.48 -3.22 -15.63
CA THR A 67 -4.92 -2.88 -15.60
C THR A 67 -5.33 -1.81 -16.63
N GLY A 68 -4.38 -1.00 -17.13
CA GLY A 68 -4.65 0.15 -17.99
C GLY A 68 -5.34 1.34 -17.32
N ARG A 69 -5.66 1.23 -16.01
CA ARG A 69 -6.39 2.23 -15.21
C ARG A 69 -5.47 3.29 -14.60
N LEU A 70 -4.20 2.97 -14.36
CA LEU A 70 -3.18 3.91 -13.92
C LEU A 70 -2.24 4.26 -15.06
N ARG A 71 -1.98 5.56 -15.23
CA ARG A 71 -1.09 6.09 -16.27
C ARG A 71 -0.23 7.23 -15.74
N ASN A 72 0.93 7.40 -16.36
CA ASN A 72 1.73 8.59 -16.16
C ASN A 72 0.96 9.82 -16.65
N ASN A 73 1.11 10.93 -15.94
CA ASN A 73 0.64 12.24 -16.37
C ASN A 73 1.79 13.26 -16.23
N ALA A 74 1.57 14.49 -16.71
CA ALA A 74 2.58 15.54 -16.72
C ALA A 74 3.16 15.88 -15.34
N HIS A 75 2.49 15.49 -14.25
CA HIS A 75 2.82 15.91 -12.88
C HIS A 75 3.11 14.73 -11.93
N SER A 76 2.96 13.49 -12.38
CA SER A 76 3.18 12.29 -11.55
C SER A 76 3.20 11.02 -12.39
N ASN A 77 4.13 10.12 -12.07
CA ASN A 77 4.19 8.76 -12.63
C ASN A 77 3.33 7.79 -11.80
N VAL A 78 3.18 6.54 -12.27
CA VAL A 78 2.40 5.52 -11.56
C VAL A 78 3.03 5.19 -10.22
N GLU A 79 4.36 5.13 -10.16
CA GLU A 79 5.16 4.87 -8.95
C GLU A 79 4.80 5.85 -7.84
N GLU A 80 4.78 7.16 -8.14
CA GLU A 80 4.43 8.22 -7.20
C GLU A 80 2.97 8.13 -6.75
N GLN A 81 2.06 7.77 -7.64
CA GLN A 81 0.66 7.58 -7.29
C GLN A 81 0.50 6.42 -6.29
N VAL A 82 1.13 5.28 -6.58
CA VAL A 82 1.07 4.08 -5.73
C VAL A 82 1.81 4.32 -4.41
N ALA A 83 2.97 4.98 -4.42
CA ALA A 83 3.72 5.31 -3.21
C ALA A 83 2.91 6.22 -2.26
N LYS A 84 2.22 7.25 -2.78
CA LYS A 84 1.30 8.08 -1.97
C LYS A 84 0.24 7.24 -1.29
N PHE A 85 -0.39 6.33 -2.05
CA PHE A 85 -1.44 5.47 -1.54
C PHE A 85 -0.90 4.56 -0.42
N LEU A 86 0.18 3.81 -0.68
CA LEU A 86 0.79 2.88 0.28
C LEU A 86 1.26 3.59 1.56
N HIS A 87 1.88 4.76 1.42
CA HIS A 87 2.34 5.54 2.55
C HIS A 87 1.16 6.08 3.39
N ILE A 88 0.04 6.45 2.77
CA ILE A 88 -1.20 6.82 3.49
C ILE A 88 -1.75 5.63 4.28
N VAL A 89 -1.97 4.49 3.62
CA VAL A 89 -2.63 3.33 4.26
C VAL A 89 -1.73 2.64 5.27
N GLY A 90 -0.42 2.57 5.00
CA GLY A 90 0.57 1.93 5.87
C GLY A 90 0.85 2.69 7.17
N HIS A 91 0.59 3.99 7.20
CA HIS A 91 0.86 4.87 8.34
C HIS A 91 -0.37 5.64 8.85
N ASN A 92 -1.53 5.42 8.25
CA ASN A 92 -2.77 6.14 8.56
C ASN A 92 -2.61 7.68 8.49
N LEU A 93 -1.91 8.17 7.46
CA LEU A 93 -1.65 9.60 7.31
C LEU A 93 -2.81 10.35 6.68
N LYS A 94 -3.01 11.60 7.11
CA LYS A 94 -4.03 12.50 6.54
C LYS A 94 -3.49 13.25 5.32
N ASN A 95 -4.37 13.64 4.39
CA ASN A 95 -3.99 14.41 3.19
C ASN A 95 -3.17 15.68 3.50
N ARG A 96 -3.42 16.35 4.64
CA ARG A 96 -2.64 17.53 5.06
C ARG A 96 -1.15 17.22 5.27
N THR A 97 -0.85 16.04 5.79
CA THR A 97 0.52 15.57 6.04
C THR A 97 1.17 15.21 4.71
N MET A 98 0.44 14.50 3.86
CA MET A 98 0.90 14.11 2.52
C MET A 98 1.16 15.31 1.61
N LYS A 99 0.39 16.39 1.76
CA LYS A 99 0.60 17.66 1.05
C LYS A 99 1.98 18.25 1.32
N PHE A 100 2.46 18.12 2.56
CA PHE A 100 3.80 18.57 2.94
C PHE A 100 4.88 17.73 2.26
N TYR A 101 4.78 16.40 2.31
CA TYR A 101 5.80 15.50 1.75
C TYR A 101 5.85 15.50 0.22
N PHE A 102 4.69 15.48 -0.43
CA PHE A 102 4.61 15.35 -1.89
C PHE A 102 4.44 16.68 -2.61
N LYS A 103 4.33 17.80 -1.88
CA LYS A 103 4.15 19.15 -2.45
C LYS A 103 3.01 19.23 -3.47
N ARG A 104 1.95 18.44 -3.26
CA ARG A 104 0.74 18.40 -4.10
C ARG A 104 -0.46 18.87 -3.31
N SER A 105 -1.46 19.44 -4.01
CA SER A 105 -2.70 19.85 -3.36
C SER A 105 -3.40 18.65 -2.73
N SER A 106 -4.19 18.91 -1.69
CA SER A 106 -5.01 17.87 -1.04
C SER A 106 -5.97 17.19 -2.03
N GLU A 107 -6.42 17.94 -3.05
CA GLU A 107 -7.25 17.42 -4.13
C GLU A 107 -6.48 16.41 -4.99
N THR A 108 -5.26 16.73 -5.42
CA THR A 108 -4.41 15.82 -6.19
C THR A 108 -4.09 14.55 -5.40
N ILE A 109 -3.77 14.67 -4.10
CA ILE A 109 -3.51 13.52 -3.23
C ILE A 109 -4.75 12.63 -3.14
N SER A 110 -5.92 13.23 -2.90
CA SER A 110 -7.19 12.49 -2.85
C SER A 110 -7.51 11.82 -4.19
N ARG A 111 -7.28 12.51 -5.31
CA ARG A 111 -7.49 11.96 -6.65
C ARG A 111 -6.63 10.72 -6.89
N HIS A 112 -5.32 10.82 -6.63
CA HIS A 112 -4.40 9.69 -6.78
C HIS A 112 -4.76 8.54 -5.84
N PHE A 113 -5.11 8.83 -4.58
CA PHE A 113 -5.57 7.82 -3.63
C PHE A 113 -6.74 7.01 -4.19
N HIS A 114 -7.79 7.68 -4.70
CA HIS A 114 -8.96 7.00 -5.24
C HIS A 114 -8.70 6.31 -6.58
N GLN A 115 -7.79 6.83 -7.42
CA GLN A 115 -7.39 6.17 -8.66
C GLN A 115 -6.67 4.85 -8.38
N VAL A 116 -5.71 4.86 -7.46
CA VAL A 116 -4.99 3.65 -7.04
C VAL A 116 -5.94 2.67 -6.34
N LEU A 117 -6.81 3.15 -5.45
CA LEU A 117 -7.82 2.31 -4.79
C LEU A 117 -8.71 1.58 -5.80
N ARG A 118 -9.23 2.29 -6.81
CA ARG A 118 -10.06 1.67 -7.87
C ARG A 118 -9.29 0.69 -8.72
N ALA A 119 -8.02 0.98 -9.02
CA ALA A 119 -7.16 0.05 -9.76
C ALA A 119 -6.91 -1.24 -8.96
N ILE A 120 -6.66 -1.13 -7.65
CA ILE A 120 -6.50 -2.28 -6.74
C ILE A 120 -7.79 -3.09 -6.65
N ILE A 121 -8.94 -2.44 -6.40
CA ILE A 121 -10.25 -3.14 -6.32
C ILE A 121 -10.57 -3.84 -7.64
N SER A 122 -10.15 -3.29 -8.79
CA SER A 122 -10.37 -3.94 -10.08
C SER A 122 -9.56 -5.21 -10.32
N LEU A 123 -8.70 -5.60 -9.37
CA LEU A 123 -7.98 -6.87 -9.36
C LEU A 123 -8.76 -7.98 -8.64
N ASP A 124 -9.95 -7.70 -8.07
CA ASP A 124 -10.71 -8.67 -7.25
C ASP A 124 -10.91 -10.01 -7.95
N ASP A 125 -11.26 -10.01 -9.24
CA ASP A 125 -11.46 -11.24 -10.03
C ASP A 125 -10.17 -12.07 -10.23
N ASP A 126 -9.00 -11.42 -10.14
CA ASP A 126 -7.68 -12.03 -10.35
C ASP A 126 -6.95 -12.29 -9.02
N CYS A 127 -7.57 -12.00 -7.88
CA CYS A 127 -6.95 -12.05 -6.56
C CYS A 127 -7.75 -12.96 -5.60
N ILE A 128 -7.02 -13.67 -4.74
CA ILE A 128 -7.63 -14.49 -3.68
C ILE A 128 -8.30 -13.60 -2.60
N GLY A 129 -7.80 -12.37 -2.45
CA GLY A 129 -8.17 -11.44 -1.39
C GLY A 129 -7.16 -11.46 -0.24
N ALA A 130 -7.57 -11.00 0.94
CA ALA A 130 -6.74 -11.01 2.14
C ALA A 130 -6.77 -12.39 2.80
N ILE A 131 -5.59 -12.94 3.08
CA ILE A 131 -5.43 -14.21 3.82
C ILE A 131 -4.79 -13.89 5.16
N ASP A 132 -5.40 -14.32 6.26
CA ASP A 132 -4.86 -14.09 7.60
C ASP A 132 -5.20 -15.22 8.58
N GLY A 133 -4.30 -15.44 9.55
CA GLY A 133 -4.47 -16.37 10.64
C GLY A 133 -5.11 -15.71 11.85
N SER A 134 -6.33 -16.13 12.21
CA SER A 134 -7.07 -15.58 13.35
C SER A 134 -7.09 -16.54 14.53
N HIS A 135 -6.60 -16.09 15.69
CA HIS A 135 -6.53 -16.89 16.91
C HIS A 135 -7.78 -16.74 17.78
N PHE A 136 -8.53 -17.84 17.92
CA PHE A 136 -9.69 -17.94 18.81
C PHE A 136 -9.32 -18.68 20.09
N ARG A 137 -9.74 -18.16 21.26
CA ARG A 137 -9.47 -18.80 22.54
C ARG A 137 -10.24 -20.12 22.65
N VAL A 138 -9.58 -21.18 23.12
CA VAL A 138 -10.18 -22.49 23.32
C VAL A 138 -9.88 -23.04 24.71
N LYS A 139 -10.71 -23.99 25.16
CA LYS A 139 -10.44 -24.81 26.34
C LYS A 139 -10.08 -26.21 25.87
N VAL A 140 -8.86 -26.63 26.18
CA VAL A 140 -8.33 -27.97 25.86
C VAL A 140 -7.89 -28.66 27.14
N SER A 141 -7.71 -29.97 27.09
CA SER A 141 -7.18 -30.74 28.21
C SER A 141 -5.69 -30.40 28.45
N ASN A 142 -5.24 -30.61 29.70
CA ASN A 142 -3.90 -30.18 30.12
C ASN A 142 -2.78 -30.93 29.39
N ASP A 143 -3.04 -32.15 28.91
CA ASP A 143 -2.10 -32.99 28.17
C ASP A 143 -1.75 -32.44 26.78
N VAL A 144 -2.62 -31.64 26.16
CA VAL A 144 -2.39 -31.04 24.83
C VAL A 144 -2.22 -29.53 24.85
N VAL A 145 -2.37 -28.88 26.01
CA VAL A 145 -2.40 -27.42 26.17
C VAL A 145 -1.19 -26.71 25.54
N GLN A 146 -0.01 -27.33 25.62
CA GLN A 146 1.24 -26.78 25.09
C GLN A 146 1.20 -26.58 23.57
N ARG A 147 0.47 -27.43 22.83
CA ARG A 147 0.32 -27.28 21.37
C ARG A 147 -0.58 -26.12 21.01
N TYR A 148 -1.58 -25.82 21.84
CA TYR A 148 -2.55 -24.76 21.60
C TYR A 148 -2.09 -23.41 22.18
N GLN A 149 -1.08 -23.40 23.04
CA GLN A 149 -0.44 -22.17 23.52
C GLN A 149 0.57 -21.66 22.48
N GLY A 150 0.13 -20.72 21.66
CA GLY A 150 1.02 -19.93 20.80
C GLY A 150 1.74 -18.83 21.59
N ARG A 151 1.90 -17.65 20.97
CA ARG A 151 2.48 -16.47 21.65
C ARG A 151 1.61 -15.90 22.78
N LYS A 152 0.35 -16.32 22.88
CA LYS A 152 -0.60 -15.86 23.89
C LYS A 152 -0.55 -16.81 25.10
N TYR A 153 -0.70 -16.26 26.31
CA TYR A 153 -0.67 -17.04 27.56
C TYR A 153 -1.82 -18.06 27.70
N TYR A 154 -2.86 -17.94 26.87
CA TYR A 154 -4.00 -18.84 26.85
C TYR A 154 -4.01 -19.72 25.58
N PRO A 155 -4.56 -20.95 25.66
CA PRO A 155 -4.71 -21.82 24.51
C PRO A 155 -5.61 -21.18 23.45
N THR A 156 -5.20 -21.29 22.20
CA THR A 156 -5.92 -20.79 21.04
C THR A 156 -5.97 -21.84 19.94
N GLN A 157 -6.98 -21.74 19.09
CA GLN A 157 -7.02 -22.38 17.79
C GLN A 157 -6.75 -21.30 16.74
N ASN A 158 -5.82 -21.57 15.83
CA ASN A 158 -5.60 -20.71 14.67
C ASN A 158 -6.60 -21.10 13.57
N VAL A 159 -7.29 -20.12 13.02
CA VAL A 159 -8.24 -20.28 11.92
C VAL A 159 -7.73 -19.41 10.79
N LEU A 160 -7.27 -20.06 9.71
CA LEU A 160 -6.88 -19.34 8.51
C LEU A 160 -8.15 -18.97 7.75
N ALA A 161 -8.29 -17.70 7.40
CA ALA A 161 -9.43 -17.23 6.63
C ALA A 161 -8.96 -16.38 5.45
N THR A 162 -9.69 -16.49 4.35
CA THR A 162 -9.56 -15.64 3.18
C THR A 162 -10.79 -14.79 3.01
N CYS A 163 -10.60 -13.52 2.69
CA CYS A 163 -11.65 -12.54 2.54
C CYS A 163 -11.47 -11.74 1.24
N SER A 164 -12.53 -11.63 0.43
CA SER A 164 -12.50 -10.82 -0.80
C SER A 164 -12.49 -9.31 -0.50
N PHE A 165 -12.35 -8.48 -1.53
CA PHE A 165 -12.39 -7.02 -1.38
C PHE A 165 -13.74 -6.49 -0.85
N ASP A 166 -14.82 -7.27 -1.02
CA ASP A 166 -16.16 -7.02 -0.48
C ASP A 166 -16.31 -7.39 1.01
N LEU A 167 -15.23 -7.80 1.68
CA LEU A 167 -15.23 -8.32 3.05
C LEU A 167 -16.06 -9.60 3.24
N LYS A 168 -16.22 -10.39 2.18
CA LYS A 168 -16.89 -11.70 2.23
C LYS A 168 -15.85 -12.80 2.39
N PHE A 169 -16.07 -13.71 3.33
CA PHE A 169 -15.22 -14.89 3.44
C PHE A 169 -15.36 -15.77 2.20
N THR A 170 -14.24 -16.06 1.56
CA THR A 170 -14.14 -16.95 0.39
C THR A 170 -13.55 -18.31 0.76
N TYR A 171 -12.83 -18.39 1.89
CA TYR A 171 -12.26 -19.62 2.42
C TYR A 171 -12.08 -19.52 3.93
N VAL A 172 -12.31 -20.62 4.65
CA VAL A 172 -12.05 -20.71 6.09
C VAL A 172 -11.54 -22.11 6.41
N LEU A 173 -10.36 -22.19 7.01
CA LEU A 173 -9.74 -23.42 7.50
C LEU A 173 -9.57 -23.35 9.03
N PRO A 174 -10.54 -23.87 9.79
CA PRO A 174 -10.41 -24.02 11.23
C PRO A 174 -9.58 -25.28 11.56
N GLY A 175 -9.39 -25.56 12.85
CA GLY A 175 -8.83 -26.84 13.29
C GLY A 175 -7.37 -26.81 13.73
N TRP A 176 -6.65 -25.71 13.50
CA TRP A 176 -5.20 -25.68 13.74
C TRP A 176 -4.84 -25.27 15.15
N GLU A 177 -3.84 -25.95 15.70
CA GLU A 177 -3.29 -25.65 17.01
C GLU A 177 -2.78 -24.20 17.04
N GLY A 178 -2.99 -23.48 18.14
CA GLY A 178 -2.59 -22.08 18.26
C GLY A 178 -1.09 -21.81 18.21
N SER A 179 -0.24 -22.85 18.20
CA SER A 179 1.20 -22.71 17.94
C SER A 179 1.56 -22.82 16.45
N ALA A 180 0.63 -23.27 15.60
CA ALA A 180 0.88 -23.39 14.16
C ALA A 180 1.03 -22.01 13.52
N SER A 181 2.07 -21.85 12.70
CA SER A 181 2.30 -20.65 11.92
C SER A 181 1.36 -20.56 10.73
N ASP A 182 0.97 -19.34 10.36
CA ASP A 182 0.06 -19.10 9.24
C ASP A 182 0.60 -19.69 7.94
N SER A 183 1.92 -19.61 7.70
CA SER A 183 2.56 -20.22 6.52
C SER A 183 2.32 -21.74 6.46
N ARG A 184 2.43 -22.45 7.58
CA ARG A 184 2.19 -23.90 7.62
C ARG A 184 0.73 -24.24 7.35
N ILE A 185 -0.19 -23.42 7.86
CA ILE A 185 -1.62 -23.60 7.64
C ILE A 185 -1.98 -23.30 6.19
N LEU A 186 -1.37 -22.28 5.60
CA LEU A 186 -1.53 -21.90 4.20
C LEU A 186 -0.99 -22.99 3.26
N ASP A 187 0.20 -23.52 3.51
CA ASP A 187 0.76 -24.64 2.75
C ASP A 187 -0.18 -25.85 2.77
N ASN A 188 -0.76 -26.16 3.94
CA ASN A 188 -1.78 -27.21 4.01
C ASN A 188 -3.02 -26.84 3.19
N ALA A 189 -3.54 -25.62 3.32
CA ALA A 189 -4.74 -25.18 2.60
C ALA A 189 -4.60 -25.34 1.08
N LEU A 190 -3.40 -25.14 0.52
CA LEU A 190 -3.15 -25.23 -0.91
C LEU A 190 -3.10 -26.66 -1.47
N VAL A 191 -2.81 -27.67 -0.65
CA VAL A 191 -2.56 -29.05 -1.10
C VAL A 191 -3.65 -30.05 -0.71
N ARG A 192 -4.76 -29.60 -0.12
CA ARG A 192 -5.86 -30.47 0.31
C ARG A 192 -6.62 -31.11 -0.86
N ASP A 193 -7.20 -32.28 -0.62
CA ASP A 193 -7.89 -33.04 -1.66
C ASP A 193 -9.33 -32.55 -1.91
N PHE A 194 -10.08 -32.22 -0.86
CA PHE A 194 -11.54 -31.99 -0.95
C PHE A 194 -11.96 -30.52 -0.81
N ASP A 195 -11.22 -29.73 -0.05
CA ASP A 195 -11.56 -28.36 0.36
C ASP A 195 -10.32 -27.47 0.28
N LYS A 196 -9.53 -27.59 -0.79
CA LYS A 196 -8.35 -26.73 -0.98
C LYS A 196 -8.73 -25.27 -1.22
N LEU A 197 -7.86 -24.37 -0.77
CA LEU A 197 -7.88 -22.98 -1.17
C LEU A 197 -7.61 -22.89 -2.68
N ILE A 198 -8.58 -22.37 -3.43
CA ILE A 198 -8.47 -22.18 -4.87
C ILE A 198 -7.82 -20.84 -5.15
N VAL A 199 -6.69 -20.88 -5.85
CA VAL A 199 -5.99 -19.70 -6.34
C VAL A 199 -6.44 -19.42 -7.77
N PRO A 200 -7.00 -18.23 -8.09
CA PRO A 200 -7.30 -17.84 -9.47
C PRO A 200 -6.06 -17.99 -10.37
N GLN A 201 -6.24 -18.54 -11.57
CA GLN A 201 -5.14 -18.64 -12.53
C GLN A 201 -4.89 -17.27 -13.15
N GLY A 202 -3.91 -16.57 -12.60
CA GLY A 202 -3.59 -15.20 -12.97
C GLY A 202 -2.41 -14.61 -12.18
N ASN A 203 -1.34 -15.39 -11.97
CA ASN A 203 0.04 -14.95 -11.72
C ASN A 203 0.39 -13.89 -10.66
N TYR A 204 -0.36 -13.67 -9.56
CA TYR A 204 0.10 -12.71 -8.54
C TYR A 204 0.16 -13.26 -7.12
N TRP A 205 1.39 -13.25 -6.58
CA TRP A 205 1.85 -13.56 -5.23
C TRP A 205 2.65 -12.38 -4.69
#